data_AF-A0A2M7ALP2-F1
#
_entry.id   AF-A0A2M7ALP2-F1
#
_cell.length_a   1.000
_cell.length_b   1.000
_cell.length_c   1.000
_cell.angle_alpha   90.00
_cell.angle_beta   90.00
_cell.angle_gamma   90.00
#
_symmetry.space_group_name_H-M   'P 1'
#
loop_
_entity.id
_entity.type
_entity.pdbx_description
1 polymer ?
#
loop_
_entity_poly.entity_id
_entity_poly.type
_entity_poly.pdbx_seq_one_letter_code
_entity_poly.pdbx_strand_id
1 'polypeptide(L)'
;MYHLYILICSDGTLYAGITTNPERRVEEHNSSDLGAKYTLHRRPVQLVYAKRFRTRSKALKAEAQIKKMTRKEKLEMIERPR
;
A
#
# COMPACT_ATOMS: atom_id res chain seq x y z
N MET A 1 -7.83 -8.01 -12.04
CA MET A 1 -6.60 -8.37 -11.29
C MET A 1 -6.58 -7.56 -10.00
N TYR A 2 -6.05 -8.11 -8.91
CA TYR A 2 -5.96 -7.43 -7.62
C TYR A 2 -4.53 -6.96 -7.40
N HIS A 3 -4.36 -5.79 -6.81
CA HIS A 3 -3.08 -5.17 -6.55
C HIS A 3 -2.97 -4.92 -5.06
N LEU A 4 -1.98 -5.55 -4.43
CA LEU A 4 -1.58 -5.14 -3.10
C LEU A 4 -0.66 -3.94 -3.24
N TYR A 5 -0.88 -2.92 -2.42
CA TYR A 5 -0.05 -1.73 -2.40
C TYR A 5 0.30 -1.34 -0.97
N ILE A 6 1.46 -0.73 -0.81
CA ILE A 6 1.94 -0.16 0.44
C ILE A 6 2.27 1.30 0.19
N LEU A 7 1.66 2.16 1.00
CA LEU A 7 1.93 3.59 1.08
C LEU A 7 2.78 3.86 2.31
N ILE A 8 3.73 4.76 2.19
CA ILE A 8 4.36 5.42 3.33
C ILE A 8 3.78 6.82 3.47
N CYS A 9 3.29 7.14 4.66
CA CYS A 9 2.90 8.49 5.02
C CYS A 9 4.14 9.29 5.44
N SER A 10 4.04 10.63 5.43
CA SER A 10 5.15 11.52 5.84
C SER A 10 5.64 11.28 7.28
N ASP A 11 4.75 10.80 8.16
CA ASP A 11 5.03 10.36 9.54
C ASP A 11 5.85 9.05 9.63
N GLY A 12 6.16 8.43 8.50
CA GLY A 12 6.84 7.12 8.45
C GLY A 12 5.93 5.95 8.82
N THR A 13 4.62 6.17 8.90
CA THR A 13 3.62 5.11 9.06
C THR A 13 3.40 4.39 7.71
N LEU A 14 3.33 3.06 7.74
CA LEU A 14 3.07 2.23 6.56
C LEU A 14 1.59 1.82 6.51
N TYR A 15 0.93 2.12 5.40
CA TYR A 15 -0.43 1.70 5.12
C TYR A 15 -0.43 0.65 4.01
N ALA A 16 -0.96 -0.55 4.28
CA ALA A 16 -1.07 -1.62 3.32
C ALA A 16 -2.54 -1.91 3.02
N GLY A 17 -2.85 -2.12 1.74
CA GLY A 17 -4.19 -2.49 1.31
C GLY A 17 -4.19 -3.19 -0.04
N ILE A 18 -5.36 -3.68 -0.43
CA ILE A 18 -5.60 -4.23 -1.77
C ILE A 18 -6.55 -3.32 -2.54
N THR A 19 -6.30 -3.17 -3.83
CA THR A 19 -7.13 -2.39 -4.76
C THR A 19 -7.00 -3.00 -6.15
N THR A 20 -7.83 -2.60 -7.09
CA THR A 20 -7.62 -2.93 -8.51
C THR A 20 -6.63 -1.99 -9.16
N ASN A 21 -6.59 -0.71 -8.74
CA ASN A 21 -5.75 0.33 -9.34
C ASN A 21 -5.05 1.14 -8.24
N PRO A 22 -3.79 0.81 -7.89
CA PRO A 22 -3.07 1.47 -6.81
C PRO A 22 -2.56 2.85 -7.22
N GLU A 23 -2.04 2.99 -8.43
CA GLU A 23 -1.48 4.25 -8.96
C GLU A 23 -2.52 5.37 -8.94
N ARG A 24 -3.68 5.13 -9.57
CA ARG A 24 -4.81 6.06 -9.55
C ARG A 24 -5.24 6.43 -8.14
N ARG A 25 -5.23 5.47 -7.20
CA ARG A 25 -5.64 5.71 -5.81
C ARG A 25 -4.59 6.49 -5.01
N VAL A 26 -3.30 6.34 -5.32
CA VAL A 26 -2.20 7.14 -4.76
C VAL A 26 -2.29 8.58 -5.24
N GLU A 27 -2.55 8.77 -6.53
CA GLU A 27 -2.79 10.08 -7.12
C GLU A 27 -4.02 10.74 -6.47
N GLU A 28 -5.13 10.02 -6.35
CA GLU A 28 -6.32 10.52 -5.63
C GLU A 28 -6.01 10.85 -4.16
N HIS A 29 -5.17 10.07 -3.48
CA HIS A 29 -4.76 10.37 -2.10
C HIS A 29 -3.91 11.63 -1.97
N ASN A 30 -3.08 11.96 -2.96
CA ASN A 30 -2.23 13.15 -2.94
C ASN A 30 -2.93 14.40 -3.51
N SER A 31 -3.74 14.24 -4.57
CA SER A 31 -4.35 15.35 -5.31
C SER A 31 -5.78 15.66 -4.89
N SER A 32 -6.53 14.70 -4.33
CA SER A 32 -7.98 14.83 -4.11
C SER A 32 -8.40 14.52 -2.66
N ASP A 33 -9.52 15.07 -2.20
CA ASP A 33 -10.12 14.75 -0.88
C ASP A 33 -10.77 13.35 -0.84
N LEU A 34 -10.82 12.65 -1.98
CA LEU A 34 -11.32 11.28 -2.13
C LEU A 34 -10.43 10.22 -1.45
N GLY A 35 -9.30 10.64 -0.87
CA GLY A 35 -8.46 9.78 -0.07
C GLY A 35 -9.10 9.34 1.24
N ALA A 36 -8.56 8.30 1.86
CA ALA A 36 -8.99 7.96 3.21
C ALA A 36 -8.74 9.17 4.13
N LYS A 37 -9.70 9.57 4.97
CA LYS A 37 -9.51 10.67 5.95
C LYS A 37 -8.20 10.55 6.73
N TYR A 38 -7.74 9.32 6.95
CA TYR A 38 -6.48 9.00 7.63
C TYR A 38 -5.20 9.41 6.85
N THR A 39 -5.21 9.32 5.52
CA THR A 39 -4.08 9.68 4.64
C THR A 39 -4.11 11.15 4.24
N LEU A 40 -5.26 11.81 4.34
CA LEU A 40 -5.49 13.24 4.07
C LEU A 40 -4.61 14.18 4.91
N HIS A 41 -4.50 13.91 6.21
CA HIS A 41 -3.69 14.72 7.14
C HIS A 41 -2.20 14.34 7.17
N ARG A 42 -1.81 13.27 6.48
CA ARG A 42 -0.44 12.70 6.54
C ARG A 42 0.26 12.71 5.18
N ARG A 43 -0.13 13.68 4.34
CA ARG A 43 0.46 13.96 3.04
C ARG A 43 1.85 14.58 3.18
N PRO A 44 2.77 14.32 2.25
CA PRO A 44 2.62 13.46 1.07
C PRO A 44 2.60 11.97 1.43
N VAL A 45 1.78 11.18 0.72
CA VAL A 45 1.84 9.72 0.79
C VAL A 45 2.55 9.19 -0.44
N GLN A 46 3.57 8.35 -0.25
CA GLN A 46 4.35 7.79 -1.34
C GLN A 46 4.05 6.30 -1.50
N LEU A 47 3.83 5.86 -2.74
CA LEU A 47 3.75 4.45 -3.06
C LEU A 47 5.15 3.85 -2.97
N VAL A 48 5.38 3.01 -1.96
CA VAL A 48 6.67 2.33 -1.77
C VAL A 48 6.64 0.90 -2.33
N TYR A 49 5.45 0.31 -2.48
CA TYR A 49 5.31 -1.04 -3.00
C TYR A 49 4.01 -1.24 -3.75
N ALA A 50 4.06 -1.97 -4.86
CA ALA A 50 2.88 -2.45 -5.55
C ALA A 50 3.13 -3.84 -6.13
N LYS A 51 2.21 -4.79 -5.87
CA LYS A 51 2.29 -6.15 -6.37
C LYS A 51 0.97 -6.61 -6.95
N ARG A 52 1.01 -7.11 -8.19
CA ARG A 52 -0.15 -7.68 -8.89
C ARG A 52 -0.38 -9.13 -8.50
N PHE A 53 -1.65 -9.46 -8.28
CA PHE A 53 -2.16 -10.79 -8.00
C PHE A 53 -3.32 -11.10 -8.96
N ARG A 54 -3.31 -12.32 -9.52
CA ARG A 54 -4.38 -12.78 -10.43
C ARG A 54 -5.71 -13.01 -9.71
N THR A 55 -5.69 -13.45 -8.45
CA THR A 55 -6.89 -13.81 -7.69
C THR A 55 -7.00 -13.06 -6.37
N ARG A 56 -8.24 -12.78 -5.93
CA ARG A 56 -8.52 -12.13 -4.65
C ARG A 56 -7.92 -12.89 -3.48
N SER A 57 -8.02 -14.21 -3.47
CA SER A 57 -7.50 -15.07 -2.39
C SER A 57 -5.98 -14.94 -2.22
N LYS A 58 -5.22 -14.81 -3.32
CA LYS A 58 -3.76 -14.57 -3.23
C LYS A 58 -3.46 -13.18 -2.65
N ALA A 59 -4.19 -12.16 -3.09
CA ALA A 59 -4.05 -10.81 -2.57
C ALA A 59 -4.39 -10.73 -1.06
N LEU A 60 -5.46 -11.39 -0.62
CA LEU A 60 -5.86 -11.43 0.78
C LEU A 60 -4.84 -12.18 1.65
N LYS A 61 -4.30 -13.31 1.18
CA LYS A 61 -3.23 -14.03 1.89
C LYS A 61 -1.98 -13.15 2.03
N ALA A 62 -1.59 -12.46 0.97
CA ALA A 62 -0.45 -11.54 1.01
C ALA A 62 -0.71 -10.35 1.95
N GLU A 63 -1.91 -9.76 1.94
CA GLU A 63 -2.28 -8.68 2.86
C GLU A 63 -2.22 -9.15 4.32
N ALA A 64 -2.75 -10.35 4.62
CA ALA A 64 -2.70 -10.92 5.95
C ALA A 64 -1.26 -11.19 6.42
N GLN A 65 -0.39 -11.68 5.52
CA GLN A 65 1.04 -11.83 5.81
C GLN A 65 1.68 -10.47 6.11
N ILE A 66 1.45 -9.47 5.26
CA ILE A 66 2.00 -8.12 5.46
C ILE A 66 1.46 -7.48 6.74
N LYS A 67 0.19 -7.67 7.09
CA LYS A 67 -0.36 -7.20 8.37
C LYS A 67 0.32 -7.86 9.57
N LYS A 68 0.70 -9.14 9.48
CA LYS A 68 1.46 -9.86 10.51
C LYS A 68 2.94 -9.50 10.55
N MET A 69 3.51 -9.09 9.42
CA MET A 69 4.92 -8.71 9.33
C MET A 69 5.24 -7.47 10.16
N THR A 70 6.41 -7.51 10.78
CA THR A 70 7.00 -6.36 11.46
C THR A 70 7.40 -5.27 10.46
N ARG A 71 7.61 -4.04 10.95
CA ARG A 71 8.07 -2.92 10.12
C ARG A 71 9.34 -3.27 9.33
N LYS A 72 10.25 -4.03 9.94
CA LYS A 72 11.53 -4.43 9.34
C LYS A 72 11.33 -5.41 8.17
N GLU A 73 10.49 -6.41 8.36
CA GLU A 73 10.13 -7.36 7.29
C GLU A 73 9.43 -6.68 6.12
N LYS A 74 8.56 -5.69 6.40
CA LYS A 74 7.92 -4.89 5.35
C LYS A 74 8.95 -4.11 4.54
N LEU A 75 9.92 -3.49 5.21
CA LEU A 75 11.00 -2.75 4.57
C LEU A 75 11.88 -3.68 3.73
N GLU A 76 12.27 -4.84 4.23
CA GLU A 76 13.02 -5.84 3.44
C GLU A 76 12.24 -6.31 2.20
N MET A 77 10.92 -6.45 2.31
CA MET A 77 10.07 -6.78 1.17
C MET A 77 10.02 -5.67 0.12
N ILE A 78 10.07 -4.41 0.55
CA ILE A 78 10.10 -3.22 -0.30
C ILE A 78 11.48 -3.08 -0.97
N GLU A 79 12.55 -3.29 -0.22
CA GLU A 79 13.94 -3.15 -0.68
C GLU A 79 14.40 -4.25 -1.64
N ARG A 80 13.67 -5.37 -1.72
CA ARG A 80 13.95 -6.46 -2.69
C ARG A 80 12.88 -6.49 -3.79
N PRO A 81 12.90 -5.56 -4.75
CA PRO A 81 12.16 -5.73 -5.98
C PRO A 81 12.76 -6.93 -6.72
N ARG A 82 11.98 -8.00 -6.85
CA ARG A 82 12.26 -9.12 -7.76
C ARG A 82 11.28 -9.07 -8.92
#